data_AF-A0A5C5FYE1-F1
#
_entry.id   AF-A0A5C5FYE1-F1
#
_cell.length_a   1.000
_cell.length_b   1.000
_cell.length_c   1.000
_cell.angle_alpha   90.00
_cell.angle_beta   90.00
_cell.angle_gamma   90.00
#
_symmetry.space_group_name_H-M   'P 1'
#
loop_
_entity.id
_entity.type
_entity.pdbx_description
1 polymer ?
#
loop_
_entity_poly.entity_id
_entity_poly.type
_entity_poly.pdbx_seq_one_letter_code
_entity_poly.pdbx_strand_id
1 'polypeptide(L)'
;MQRRLSPGDGVLRASLDPSSRAHLSDVQFSYPLKVIVPARRFLPRLQCVYVIGYGGGLVAGDRVRLKVEVDEGVTLVMLTQGAFLLLTVAALKGCPLGGRARMGHRQRRTPTSHHAHLPFLYLAGSTKVFKVRPGRYLSAPTLSESSTTQQLYRLTVQPRATLVVLPAPVTCFSRARYTQRQVVRLAADGSSSLVLLDWYTSGRMDMGARQGEGAEGGGGEEWEFERYRSENEVWIGDKRVAKDVLLLEDEAAPPPTTSPEEQDVPPERHTTTYRSRVAPYSCYATLFLFGPSCTRILASLEAQFGALVQHKQRAPFSLVWSFSPLATGTGGGGGGIARCAGDSTEAVREWVTHVLGEGGIEELVSRDLWKTAFN
;
A
#
# COMPACT_ATOMS: atom_id res chain seq x y z
N MET A 1 18.02 13.93 28.18
CA MET A 1 18.82 13.28 27.13
C MET A 1 17.86 12.50 26.23
N GLN A 2 17.47 13.06 25.07
CA GLN A 2 16.55 12.38 24.15
C GLN A 2 17.23 11.13 23.57
N ARG A 3 16.62 9.96 23.75
CA ARG A 3 17.16 8.68 23.28
C ARG A 3 17.09 8.65 21.76
N ARG A 4 18.26 8.60 21.09
CA ARG A 4 18.35 8.54 19.64
C ARG A 4 17.70 7.24 19.14
N LEU A 5 16.76 7.34 18.21
CA LEU A 5 16.12 6.18 17.59
C LEU A 5 17.14 5.35 16.78
N SER A 6 16.95 4.03 16.76
CA SER A 6 17.76 3.18 15.87
C SER A 6 17.36 3.44 14.41
N PRO A 7 18.25 3.19 13.42
CA PRO A 7 17.89 3.30 12.02
C PRO A 7 16.60 2.54 11.68
N GLY A 8 15.72 3.20 10.93
CA GLY A 8 14.41 2.72 10.49
C GLY A 8 13.32 2.71 11.56
N ASP A 9 13.62 3.07 12.81
CA ASP A 9 12.61 3.25 13.84
C ASP A 9 11.86 4.58 13.67
N GLY A 10 10.57 4.56 13.97
CA GLY A 10 9.75 5.76 14.13
C GLY A 10 8.66 5.58 15.17
N VAL A 11 8.28 6.71 15.77
CA VAL A 11 7.21 6.84 16.76
C VAL A 11 6.34 8.02 16.34
N LEU A 12 5.04 7.78 16.24
CA LEU A 12 4.01 8.78 15.96
C LEU A 12 2.96 8.73 17.05
N ARG A 13 2.55 9.89 17.56
CA ARG A 13 1.38 10.01 18.43
C ARG A 13 0.48 11.12 17.94
N ALA A 14 -0.77 10.78 17.63
CA ALA A 14 -1.79 11.73 17.24
C ALA A 14 -2.72 12.01 18.42
N SER A 15 -2.93 13.29 18.74
CA SER A 15 -3.73 13.73 19.89
C SER A 15 -4.57 14.97 19.58
N LEU A 16 -5.52 15.29 20.45
CA LEU A 16 -6.33 16.50 20.34
C LEU A 16 -5.70 17.64 21.14
N ASP A 17 -5.69 18.84 20.57
CA ASP A 17 -5.39 20.07 21.28
C ASP A 17 -6.59 20.51 22.17
N PRO A 18 -6.44 21.54 23.03
CA PRO A 18 -7.54 22.06 23.84
C PRO A 18 -8.75 22.56 23.04
N SER A 19 -8.58 22.83 21.74
CA SER A 19 -9.64 23.23 20.80
C SER A 19 -10.24 22.05 20.03
N SER A 20 -9.99 20.80 20.46
CA SER A 20 -10.44 19.56 19.80
C SER A 20 -9.94 19.39 18.36
N ARG A 21 -8.77 19.96 18.03
CA ARG A 21 -8.12 19.75 16.73
C ARG A 21 -7.07 18.66 16.85
N ALA A 22 -7.08 17.73 15.90
CA ALA A 22 -6.06 16.69 15.87
C ALA A 22 -4.73 17.25 15.36
N HIS A 23 -3.65 16.83 16.02
CA HIS A 23 -2.29 17.12 15.64
C HIS A 23 -1.40 15.92 15.98
N LEU A 24 -0.19 15.89 15.43
CA LEU A 24 0.82 14.91 15.85
C LEU A 24 1.62 15.52 17.01
N SER A 25 1.42 15.02 18.22
CA SER A 25 2.11 15.49 19.43
C SER A 25 3.51 14.89 19.60
N ASP A 26 3.78 13.74 18.99
CA ASP A 26 5.12 13.16 18.93
C ASP A 26 5.38 12.64 17.51
N VAL A 27 6.49 13.06 16.92
CA VAL A 27 6.93 12.63 15.59
C VAL A 27 8.43 12.45 15.65
N GLN A 28 8.86 11.19 15.71
CA GLN A 28 10.26 10.82 15.69
C GLN A 28 10.45 9.74 14.63
N PHE A 29 11.49 9.86 13.82
CA PHE A 29 11.85 8.83 12.86
C PHE A 29 13.34 8.89 12.55
N SER A 30 13.87 7.77 12.07
CA SER A 30 15.24 7.64 11.62
C SER A 30 15.29 6.95 10.27
N TYR A 31 16.20 7.38 9.39
CA TYR A 31 16.43 6.76 8.09
C TYR A 31 16.58 5.23 8.22
N PRO A 32 15.99 4.41 7.32
CA PRO A 32 15.37 4.76 6.03
C PRO A 32 13.88 5.17 6.08
N LEU A 33 13.28 5.27 7.26
CA LEU A 33 11.91 5.76 7.41
C LEU A 33 11.88 7.30 7.27
N LYS A 34 10.91 7.82 6.51
CA LYS A 34 10.57 9.25 6.51
C LYS A 34 9.09 9.42 6.81
N VAL A 35 8.79 10.42 7.62
CA VAL A 35 7.41 10.83 7.91
C VAL A 35 7.23 12.29 7.51
N ILE A 36 6.16 12.58 6.79
CA ILE A 36 5.77 13.95 6.43
C ILE A 36 4.39 14.24 7.05
N VAL A 37 4.34 15.32 7.82
CA VAL A 37 3.08 15.86 8.35
C VAL A 37 2.71 17.08 7.50
N PRO A 38 1.57 17.05 6.78
CA PRO A 38 1.11 18.20 6.02
C PRO A 38 0.76 19.36 6.94
N ALA A 39 1.14 20.59 6.56
CA ALA A 39 0.83 21.81 7.31
C ALA A 39 -0.62 22.30 7.16
N ARG A 40 -1.44 21.60 6.36
CA ARG A 40 -2.83 21.99 6.08
C ARG A 40 -3.75 21.65 7.26
N ARG A 41 -4.82 22.42 7.38
CA ARG A 41 -5.89 22.14 8.34
C ARG A 41 -6.88 21.18 7.71
N PHE A 42 -7.20 20.12 8.44
CA PHE A 42 -8.24 19.16 8.07
C PHE A 42 -9.53 19.43 8.87
N LEU A 43 -10.50 18.53 8.72
CA LEU A 43 -11.69 18.49 9.56
C LEU A 43 -11.32 18.47 11.05
N PRO A 44 -12.19 18.95 11.95
CA PRO A 44 -11.99 18.80 13.39
C PRO A 44 -11.68 17.34 13.74
N ARG A 45 -10.75 17.12 14.68
CA ARG A 45 -10.30 15.79 15.12
C ARG A 45 -9.62 14.91 14.04
N LEU A 46 -9.48 15.38 12.81
CA LEU A 46 -8.78 14.66 11.75
C LEU A 46 -7.34 15.15 11.59
N GLN A 47 -6.41 14.22 11.45
CA GLN A 47 -5.05 14.52 11.01
C GLN A 47 -4.53 13.50 10.02
N CYS A 48 -3.65 13.92 9.13
CA CYS A 48 -3.04 13.08 8.10
C CYS A 48 -1.53 12.97 8.31
N VAL A 49 -0.96 11.84 7.91
CA VAL A 49 0.48 11.63 7.86
C VAL A 49 0.86 10.81 6.62
N TYR A 50 1.96 11.18 5.98
CA TYR A 50 2.53 10.42 4.86
C TYR A 50 3.76 9.66 5.35
N VAL A 51 3.73 8.34 5.20
CA VAL A 51 4.87 7.45 5.47
C VAL A 51 5.59 7.14 4.16
N ILE A 52 6.88 7.44 4.11
CA ILE A 52 7.65 7.45 2.86
C ILE A 52 8.96 6.69 3.05
N GLY A 53 9.33 5.88 2.06
CA GLY A 53 10.69 5.32 1.93
C GLY A 53 11.59 6.30 1.18
N TYR A 54 12.84 6.46 1.64
CA TYR A 54 13.82 7.28 0.91
C TYR A 54 14.22 6.61 -0.42
N GLY A 55 14.36 7.39 -1.50
CA GLY A 55 14.99 6.90 -2.74
C GLY A 55 14.10 6.12 -3.71
N GLY A 56 12.76 6.21 -3.57
CA GLY A 56 11.82 5.61 -4.51
C GLY A 56 11.43 4.16 -4.20
N GLY A 57 11.82 3.65 -3.02
CA GLY A 57 11.46 2.33 -2.53
C GLY A 57 12.34 1.88 -1.36
N LEU A 58 12.09 0.68 -0.85
CA LEU A 58 12.92 0.01 0.15
C LEU A 58 13.99 -0.82 -0.54
N VAL A 59 15.20 -0.80 -0.02
CA VAL A 59 16.30 -1.64 -0.52
C VAL A 59 16.50 -2.87 0.35
N ALA A 60 17.19 -3.87 -0.21
CA ALA A 60 17.47 -5.09 0.51
C ALA A 60 18.19 -4.81 1.85
N GLY A 61 17.75 -5.49 2.91
CA GLY A 61 18.28 -5.33 4.26
C GLY A 61 17.70 -4.16 5.05
N ASP A 62 16.91 -3.27 4.43
CA ASP A 62 16.20 -2.22 5.16
C ASP A 62 15.26 -2.84 6.21
N ARG A 63 15.23 -2.21 7.39
CA ARG A 63 14.34 -2.58 8.49
C ARG A 63 13.59 -1.36 8.98
N VAL A 64 12.32 -1.26 8.63
CA VAL A 64 11.43 -0.17 9.07
C VAL A 64 10.56 -0.66 10.21
N ARG A 65 10.56 0.05 11.34
CA ARG A 65 9.66 -0.22 12.48
C ARG A 65 8.96 1.08 12.87
N LEU A 66 7.63 1.10 12.73
CA LEU A 66 6.83 2.27 13.07
C LEU A 66 5.88 1.93 14.21
N LYS A 67 5.93 2.72 15.28
CA LYS A 67 4.93 2.71 16.33
C LYS A 67 4.01 3.91 16.14
N VAL A 68 2.70 3.67 16.14
CA VAL A 68 1.68 4.72 16.04
C VAL A 68 0.70 4.58 17.20
N GLU A 69 0.45 5.68 17.88
CA GLU A 69 -0.58 5.80 18.92
C GLU A 69 -1.60 6.86 18.47
N VAL A 70 -2.87 6.48 18.40
CA VAL A 70 -3.98 7.38 18.07
C VAL A 70 -4.78 7.58 19.35
N ASP A 71 -4.67 8.76 19.94
CA ASP A 71 -5.36 9.09 21.19
C ASP A 71 -6.87 9.22 21.00
N GLU A 72 -7.59 9.21 22.11
CA GLU A 72 -9.05 9.17 22.14
C GLU A 72 -9.71 10.27 21.30
N GLY A 73 -10.69 9.86 20.51
CA GLY A 73 -11.48 10.80 19.69
C GLY A 73 -10.74 11.40 18.49
N VAL A 74 -9.51 10.96 18.18
CA VAL A 74 -8.74 11.37 16.99
C VAL A 74 -9.06 10.46 15.81
N THR A 75 -9.15 11.04 14.61
CA THR A 75 -9.09 10.30 13.34
C THR A 75 -7.74 10.53 12.69
N LEU A 76 -6.91 9.50 12.61
CA LEU A 76 -5.62 9.55 11.93
C LEU A 76 -5.71 8.85 10.57
N VAL A 77 -5.33 9.55 9.51
CA VAL A 77 -5.20 9.01 8.16
C VAL A 77 -3.72 8.84 7.83
N MET A 78 -3.30 7.61 7.54
CA MET A 78 -1.95 7.25 7.12
C MET A 78 -1.96 6.91 5.63
N LEU A 79 -1.24 7.71 4.85
CA LEU A 79 -1.01 7.52 3.42
C LEU A 79 0.46 7.24 3.15
N THR A 80 0.82 6.87 1.92
CA THR A 80 2.23 6.70 1.51
C THR A 80 2.60 7.51 0.27
N GLN A 81 3.86 7.42 -0.14
CA GLN A 81 4.52 8.23 -1.18
C GLN A 81 3.74 8.39 -2.50
N GLY A 82 2.97 7.38 -2.93
CA GLY A 82 2.17 7.48 -4.16
C GLY A 82 1.25 8.69 -4.17
N ALA A 83 0.57 8.94 -3.05
CA ALA A 83 -0.32 10.07 -2.83
C ALA A 83 0.42 11.43 -2.77
N PHE A 84 1.69 11.44 -2.36
CA PHE A 84 2.48 12.67 -2.16
C PHE A 84 2.95 13.30 -3.47
N LEU A 85 3.32 12.48 -4.47
CA LEU A 85 3.84 12.99 -5.75
C LEU A 85 2.79 13.85 -6.46
N LEU A 86 1.51 13.48 -6.33
CA LEU A 86 0.37 14.24 -6.84
C LEU A 86 0.17 15.57 -6.13
N LEU A 87 0.38 15.64 -4.81
CA LEU A 87 0.26 16.90 -4.05
C LEU A 87 1.24 17.96 -4.55
N THR A 88 2.44 17.54 -4.94
CA THR A 88 3.47 18.42 -5.52
C THR A 88 3.07 18.89 -6.92
N VAL A 89 2.55 17.99 -7.76
CA VAL A 89 2.10 18.33 -9.13
C VAL A 89 0.86 19.24 -9.10
N ALA A 90 -0.08 19.01 -8.18
CA ALA A 90 -1.26 19.85 -8.00
C ALA A 90 -0.91 21.24 -7.44
N ALA A 91 0.04 21.33 -6.50
CA ALA A 91 0.53 22.62 -6.00
C ALA A 91 1.24 23.44 -7.09
N LEU A 92 1.97 22.78 -8.00
CA LEU A 92 2.62 23.46 -9.13
C LEU A 92 1.63 23.93 -10.21
N LYS A 93 0.49 23.27 -10.37
CA LYS A 93 -0.58 23.69 -11.31
C LYS A 93 -1.50 24.78 -10.75
N GLY A 94 -1.45 25.05 -9.44
CA GLY A 94 -2.33 25.99 -8.74
C GLY A 94 -1.74 27.37 -8.40
N CYS A 95 -0.50 27.68 -8.80
CA CYS A 95 0.10 29.00 -8.58
C CYS A 95 -0.19 29.94 -9.78
N PRO A 96 -1.06 30.96 -9.65
CA PRO A 96 -1.07 32.07 -10.59
C PRO A 96 0.16 32.92 -10.30
N LEU A 97 1.25 32.70 -11.03
CA LEU A 97 2.38 33.64 -11.06
C LEU A 97 1.93 34.89 -11.82
N GLY A 98 1.26 35.79 -11.10
CA GLY A 98 1.10 37.18 -11.48
C GLY A 98 2.45 37.88 -11.38
N GLY A 99 3.16 37.96 -12.50
CA GLY A 99 4.42 38.69 -12.62
C GLY A 99 4.61 39.16 -14.06
N ARG A 100 4.25 40.42 -14.33
CA ARG A 100 4.54 41.11 -15.58
C ARG A 100 6.05 41.15 -15.80
N ALA A 101 6.56 40.37 -16.74
CA ALA A 101 7.86 40.58 -17.36
C ALA A 101 7.66 40.94 -18.84
N ARG A 102 8.17 42.11 -19.23
CA ARG A 102 8.12 42.67 -20.59
C ARG A 102 8.81 41.72 -21.57
N MET A 103 8.09 41.34 -22.62
CA MET A 103 8.60 40.50 -23.71
C MET A 103 9.11 41.39 -24.84
N GLY A 104 10.43 41.37 -25.07
CA GLY A 104 11.06 41.87 -26.28
C GLY A 104 10.75 40.94 -27.46
N HIS A 105 10.46 41.55 -28.59
CA HIS A 105 10.11 40.90 -29.86
C HIS A 105 11.22 39.97 -30.37
N ARG A 106 10.94 38.66 -30.54
CA ARG A 106 11.55 37.88 -31.63
C ARG A 106 10.76 36.60 -31.98
N GLN A 107 10.13 36.70 -33.15
CA GLN A 107 9.81 35.70 -34.18
C GLN A 107 9.50 34.23 -33.84
N ARG A 108 8.27 33.88 -34.26
CA ARG A 108 7.61 32.58 -34.41
C ARG A 108 8.49 31.38 -34.79
N ARG A 109 8.32 30.28 -34.05
CA ARG A 109 8.23 28.92 -34.59
C ARG A 109 7.09 28.19 -33.87
N THR A 110 6.14 27.68 -34.63
CA THR A 110 5.07 26.79 -34.16
C THR A 110 5.61 25.38 -33.95
N PRO A 111 5.35 24.73 -32.81
CA PRO A 111 5.30 23.28 -32.75
C PRO A 111 3.85 22.81 -32.57
N THR A 112 3.56 21.78 -33.34
CA THR A 112 2.35 20.96 -33.42
C THR A 112 1.89 20.43 -32.07
N SER A 113 0.56 20.40 -31.92
CA SER A 113 -0.16 19.72 -30.85
C SER A 113 0.19 18.23 -30.85
N HIS A 114 0.95 17.80 -29.85
CA HIS A 114 0.96 16.42 -29.41
C HIS A 114 0.65 16.40 -27.92
N HIS A 115 -0.53 15.86 -27.59
CA HIS A 115 -0.88 15.45 -26.23
C HIS A 115 0.12 14.39 -25.75
N ALA A 116 1.18 14.85 -25.08
CA ALA A 116 2.06 13.98 -24.32
C ALA A 116 1.31 13.46 -23.09
N HIS A 117 0.63 12.33 -23.23
CA HIS A 117 0.28 11.49 -22.10
C HIS A 117 1.59 11.02 -21.46
N LEU A 118 1.97 11.62 -20.33
CA LEU A 118 3.18 11.29 -19.57
C LEU A 118 3.02 9.91 -18.90
N PRO A 119 3.66 8.83 -19.39
CA PRO A 119 3.52 7.47 -18.86
C PRO A 119 4.30 7.24 -17.55
N PHE A 120 5.06 8.25 -17.10
CA PHE A 120 5.96 8.16 -15.94
C PHE A 120 5.23 8.33 -14.59
N LEU A 121 3.97 8.77 -14.58
CA LEU A 121 3.23 9.04 -13.34
C LEU A 121 2.69 7.78 -12.64
N TYR A 122 2.40 6.70 -13.38
CA TYR A 122 1.71 5.53 -12.81
C TYR A 122 2.62 4.66 -11.92
N LEU A 123 3.92 4.56 -12.24
CA LEU A 123 4.92 3.87 -11.39
C LEU A 123 5.39 4.71 -10.19
N ALA A 124 4.93 5.95 -10.04
CA ALA A 124 5.24 6.78 -8.87
C ALA A 124 4.31 6.49 -7.68
N GLY A 125 3.28 5.66 -7.91
CA GLY A 125 2.19 5.37 -6.98
C GLY A 125 2.40 4.20 -6.01
N SER A 126 3.47 3.39 -6.14
CA SER A 126 3.69 2.13 -5.40
C SER A 126 4.83 2.20 -4.39
N THR A 127 4.78 1.38 -3.33
CA THR A 127 5.95 1.10 -2.47
C THR A 127 6.83 0.06 -3.17
N LYS A 128 7.95 0.48 -3.75
CA LYS A 128 8.86 -0.42 -4.46
C LYS A 128 9.78 -1.15 -3.50
N VAL A 129 10.03 -2.43 -3.74
CA VAL A 129 11.02 -3.22 -3.00
C VAL A 129 12.07 -3.74 -3.97
N PHE A 130 13.30 -3.26 -3.80
CA PHE A 130 14.41 -3.58 -4.68
C PHE A 130 15.14 -4.86 -4.24
N LYS A 131 15.60 -5.61 -5.24
CA LYS A 131 16.50 -6.76 -5.05
C LYS A 131 17.88 -6.35 -4.53
N VAL A 132 18.57 -7.31 -3.91
CA VAL A 132 20.00 -7.19 -3.62
C VAL A 132 20.75 -7.13 -4.96
N ARG A 133 21.72 -6.24 -5.10
CA ARG A 133 22.63 -6.29 -6.26
C ARG A 133 23.82 -7.18 -5.90
N PRO A 134 24.26 -8.08 -6.78
CA PRO A 134 25.49 -8.83 -6.54
C PRO A 134 26.66 -7.87 -6.31
N GLY A 135 27.44 -8.11 -5.26
CA GLY A 135 28.62 -7.30 -4.95
C GLY A 135 28.96 -7.21 -3.47
N ARG A 136 30.17 -6.72 -3.17
CA ARG A 136 30.63 -6.48 -1.81
C ARG A 136 30.27 -5.07 -1.35
N TYR A 137 29.42 -4.97 -0.34
CA TYR A 137 28.98 -3.70 0.22
C TYR A 137 29.89 -3.26 1.37
N LEU A 138 30.75 -2.26 1.12
CA LEU A 138 31.72 -1.77 2.12
C LEU A 138 31.05 -1.25 3.41
N SER A 139 29.90 -0.60 3.29
CA SER A 139 29.14 -0.04 4.42
C SER A 139 28.06 -0.99 4.96
N ALA A 140 27.89 -2.17 4.36
CA ALA A 140 26.89 -3.17 4.76
C ALA A 140 27.42 -4.60 4.53
N PRO A 141 28.48 -5.02 5.26
CA PRO A 141 29.18 -6.28 4.99
C PRO A 141 28.32 -7.53 5.27
N THR A 142 27.22 -7.37 6.01
CA THR A 142 26.26 -8.46 6.30
C THR A 142 25.16 -8.58 5.25
N LEU A 143 25.12 -7.70 4.24
CA LEU A 143 24.16 -7.79 3.15
C LEU A 143 24.55 -8.92 2.20
N SER A 144 23.60 -9.81 1.96
CA SER A 144 23.71 -10.98 1.08
C SER A 144 22.48 -11.06 0.18
N GLU A 145 22.51 -11.91 -0.85
CA GLU A 145 21.34 -12.15 -1.73
C GLU A 145 20.12 -12.69 -0.96
N SER A 146 20.33 -13.38 0.16
CA SER A 146 19.27 -13.84 1.06
C SER A 146 18.72 -12.76 2.00
N SER A 147 19.26 -11.55 1.97
CA SER A 147 18.82 -10.45 2.85
C SER A 147 17.39 -10.03 2.54
N THR A 148 16.57 -9.98 3.60
CA THR A 148 15.15 -9.66 3.51
C THR A 148 14.89 -8.23 3.99
N THR A 149 14.19 -7.45 3.19
CA THR A 149 13.64 -6.15 3.59
C THR A 149 12.46 -6.36 4.53
N GLN A 150 12.43 -5.64 5.65
CA GLN A 150 11.44 -5.85 6.71
C GLN A 150 10.69 -4.55 7.04
N GLN A 151 9.37 -4.65 7.17
CA GLN A 151 8.51 -3.58 7.66
C GLN A 151 7.64 -4.09 8.82
N LEU A 152 7.62 -3.36 9.94
CA LEU A 152 6.81 -3.68 11.11
C LEU A 152 6.06 -2.45 11.61
N TYR A 153 4.74 -2.46 11.53
CA TYR A 153 3.89 -1.43 12.10
C TYR A 153 3.20 -1.95 13.36
N ARG A 154 3.31 -1.19 14.46
CA ARG A 154 2.57 -1.40 15.70
C ARG A 154 1.65 -0.22 15.91
N LEU A 155 0.35 -0.44 15.78
CA LEU A 155 -0.66 0.59 15.68
C LEU A 155 -1.62 0.42 16.87
N THR A 156 -1.71 1.41 17.75
CA THR A 156 -2.62 1.40 18.91
C THR A 156 -3.67 2.49 18.73
N VAL A 157 -4.94 2.12 18.81
CA VAL A 157 -6.09 3.00 18.61
C VAL A 157 -6.89 3.06 19.90
N GLN A 158 -6.92 4.23 20.53
CA GLN A 158 -7.63 4.46 21.80
C GLN A 158 -9.16 4.52 21.60
N PRO A 159 -9.95 4.48 22.69
CA PRO A 159 -11.41 4.58 22.62
C PRO A 159 -11.87 5.75 21.75
N ARG A 160 -12.97 5.56 21.01
CA ARG A 160 -13.59 6.56 20.12
C ARG A 160 -12.66 7.14 19.04
N ALA A 161 -11.46 6.60 18.87
CA ALA A 161 -10.53 7.01 17.86
C ALA A 161 -10.71 6.16 16.58
N THR A 162 -10.26 6.70 15.45
CA THR A 162 -10.30 6.02 14.17
C THR A 162 -8.92 6.06 13.53
N LEU A 163 -8.47 4.91 13.03
CA LEU A 163 -7.27 4.82 12.21
C LEU A 163 -7.64 4.37 10.79
N VAL A 164 -7.22 5.15 9.80
CA VAL A 164 -7.37 4.83 8.38
C VAL A 164 -5.98 4.70 7.77
N VAL A 165 -5.65 3.53 7.23
CA VAL A 165 -4.35 3.24 6.61
C VAL A 165 -4.60 2.84 5.16
N LEU A 166 -4.25 3.73 4.25
CA LEU A 166 -4.42 3.56 2.80
C LEU A 166 -3.04 3.74 2.14
N PRO A 167 -2.18 2.72 2.23
CA PRO A 167 -0.87 2.77 1.61
C PRO A 167 -1.01 2.60 0.10
N ALA A 168 0.05 2.92 -0.60
CA ALA A 168 0.31 2.53 -1.98
C ALA A 168 0.49 1.00 -2.06
N PRO A 169 0.20 0.38 -3.21
CA PRO A 169 0.42 -1.05 -3.36
C PRO A 169 1.93 -1.35 -3.27
N VAL A 170 2.27 -2.51 -2.71
CA VAL A 170 3.66 -2.97 -2.69
C VAL A 170 4.01 -3.61 -4.04
N THR A 171 5.12 -3.19 -4.63
CA THR A 171 5.65 -3.73 -5.89
C THR A 171 7.04 -4.27 -5.67
N CYS A 172 7.15 -5.59 -5.63
CA CYS A 172 8.42 -6.29 -5.48
C CYS A 172 9.08 -6.50 -6.84
N PHE A 173 10.36 -6.19 -6.94
CA PHE A 173 11.15 -6.40 -8.15
C PHE A 173 11.64 -7.85 -8.20
N SER A 174 12.07 -8.30 -9.37
CA SER A 174 12.66 -9.62 -9.62
C SER A 174 13.73 -9.94 -8.56
N ARG A 175 13.64 -11.11 -7.92
CA ARG A 175 14.49 -11.56 -6.80
C ARG A 175 14.41 -10.75 -5.50
N ALA A 176 13.43 -9.87 -5.33
CA ALA A 176 13.24 -9.18 -4.06
C ALA A 176 12.74 -10.16 -2.97
N ARG A 177 13.15 -9.90 -1.73
CA ARG A 177 12.69 -10.60 -0.53
C ARG A 177 12.10 -9.60 0.44
N TYR A 178 10.80 -9.69 0.70
CA TYR A 178 10.06 -8.73 1.51
C TYR A 178 9.26 -9.42 2.62
N THR A 179 9.24 -8.81 3.80
CA THR A 179 8.36 -9.20 4.90
C THR A 179 7.74 -7.97 5.55
N GLN A 180 6.41 -7.90 5.53
CA GLN A 180 5.61 -6.94 6.25
C GLN A 180 4.90 -7.62 7.42
N ARG A 181 4.80 -6.91 8.55
CA ARG A 181 3.90 -7.24 9.65
C ARG A 181 3.22 -5.98 10.18
N GLN A 182 1.90 -6.01 10.27
CA GLN A 182 1.09 -4.94 10.84
C GLN A 182 0.30 -5.50 12.02
N VAL A 183 0.49 -4.93 13.20
CA VAL A 183 -0.21 -5.31 14.43
C VAL A 183 -1.02 -4.14 14.91
N VAL A 184 -2.35 -4.25 14.80
CA VAL A 184 -3.30 -3.23 15.23
C VAL A 184 -3.97 -3.65 16.53
N ARG A 185 -3.97 -2.76 17.51
CA ARG A 185 -4.66 -2.91 18.79
C ARG A 185 -5.75 -1.85 18.91
N LEU A 186 -6.99 -2.31 18.93
CA LEU A 186 -8.20 -1.54 19.11
C LEU A 186 -8.64 -1.57 20.58
N ALA A 187 -9.37 -0.54 20.97
CA ALA A 187 -9.90 -0.38 22.33
C ALA A 187 -10.81 -1.55 22.71
N ALA A 188 -10.68 -2.02 23.96
CA ALA A 188 -11.39 -3.19 24.46
C ALA A 188 -12.92 -3.00 24.52
N ASP A 189 -13.39 -1.76 24.59
CA ASP A 189 -14.82 -1.40 24.61
C ASP A 189 -15.49 -1.45 23.21
N GLY A 190 -14.70 -1.69 22.16
CA GLY A 190 -15.19 -1.71 20.77
C GLY A 190 -15.51 -0.32 20.20
N SER A 191 -15.14 0.78 20.88
CA SER A 191 -15.47 2.13 20.42
C SER A 191 -14.50 2.69 19.38
N SER A 192 -13.33 2.08 19.22
CA SER A 192 -12.33 2.46 18.22
C SER A 192 -12.60 1.82 16.86
N SER A 193 -12.22 2.50 15.77
CA SER A 193 -12.42 2.01 14.41
C SER A 193 -11.13 1.89 13.60
N LEU A 194 -11.12 0.97 12.64
CA LEU A 194 -10.01 0.68 11.74
C LEU A 194 -10.51 0.52 10.31
N VAL A 195 -9.87 1.22 9.38
CA VAL A 195 -9.85 0.91 7.95
C VAL A 195 -8.40 0.67 7.57
N LEU A 196 -8.06 -0.54 7.16
CA LEU A 196 -6.71 -0.90 6.76
C LEU A 196 -6.74 -1.61 5.41
N LEU A 197 -6.05 -1.02 4.43
CA LEU A 197 -5.78 -1.62 3.13
C LEU A 197 -4.37 -2.21 3.11
N ASP A 198 -4.28 -3.49 2.76
CA ASP A 198 -3.02 -4.16 2.43
C ASP A 198 -3.13 -4.74 1.02
N TRP A 199 -2.20 -4.39 0.14
CA TRP A 199 -2.26 -4.75 -1.27
C TRP A 199 -0.88 -4.78 -1.92
N TYR A 200 -0.76 -5.66 -2.92
CA TYR A 200 0.47 -5.90 -3.64
C TYR A 200 0.21 -6.20 -5.11
N THR A 201 1.26 -6.07 -5.90
CA THR A 201 1.26 -6.28 -7.35
C THR A 201 2.18 -7.44 -7.71
N SER A 202 1.98 -7.98 -8.90
CA SER A 202 2.78 -9.06 -9.46
C SER A 202 4.25 -8.69 -9.67
N GLY A 203 4.55 -7.39 -9.77
CA GLY A 203 5.90 -6.87 -9.97
C GLY A 203 5.85 -5.65 -10.88
N ARG A 204 6.96 -5.33 -11.54
CA ARG A 204 7.02 -4.19 -12.46
C ARG A 204 6.54 -4.62 -13.84
N MET A 205 5.32 -4.24 -14.18
CA MET A 205 4.77 -4.38 -15.51
C MET A 205 5.36 -3.30 -16.42
N ASP A 206 6.03 -3.70 -17.50
CA ASP A 206 6.46 -2.76 -18.54
C ASP A 206 5.25 -2.42 -19.43
N MET A 207 4.81 -1.16 -19.43
CA MET A 207 3.64 -0.63 -20.16
C MET A 207 3.75 -0.69 -21.71
N GLY A 208 4.74 -1.39 -22.27
CA GLY A 208 4.98 -1.53 -23.70
C GLY A 208 4.29 -2.73 -24.37
N ALA A 209 3.75 -3.67 -23.59
CA ALA A 209 3.05 -4.83 -24.14
C ALA A 209 1.63 -4.43 -24.57
N ARG A 210 1.48 -3.89 -25.77
CA ARG A 210 0.17 -3.85 -26.45
C ARG A 210 -0.32 -5.29 -26.58
N GLN A 211 -1.52 -5.58 -26.04
CA GLN A 211 -2.28 -6.76 -26.45
C GLN A 211 -2.65 -6.56 -27.93
N GLY A 212 -1.88 -7.19 -28.82
CA GLY A 212 -2.08 -7.09 -30.24
C GLY A 212 -0.85 -7.56 -30.99
N GLU A 213 -0.94 -8.78 -31.51
CA GLU A 213 -0.07 -9.36 -32.55
C GLU A 213 1.37 -9.71 -32.12
N GLY A 214 1.58 -10.99 -31.81
CA GLY A 214 2.83 -11.69 -32.14
C GLY A 214 4.12 -11.29 -31.43
N ALA A 215 4.09 -10.48 -30.36
CA ALA A 215 5.29 -10.15 -29.61
C ALA A 215 5.57 -11.20 -28.49
N GLU A 216 6.23 -12.30 -28.85
CA GLU A 216 7.06 -13.06 -27.90
C GLU A 216 8.16 -12.11 -27.36
N GLY A 217 7.86 -11.32 -26.33
CA GLY A 217 8.83 -10.33 -25.84
C GLY A 217 8.31 -9.14 -25.04
N GLY A 218 7.04 -9.08 -24.62
CA GLY A 218 6.56 -8.05 -23.67
C GLY A 218 7.19 -8.23 -22.28
N GLY A 219 8.25 -7.49 -21.98
CA GLY A 219 9.18 -7.73 -20.86
C GLY A 219 8.84 -7.06 -19.52
N GLY A 220 7.77 -7.48 -18.83
CA GLY A 220 7.57 -7.15 -17.41
C GLY A 220 8.21 -8.19 -16.47
N GLU A 221 8.66 -7.76 -15.28
CA GLU A 221 9.14 -8.66 -14.19
C GLU A 221 7.95 -9.14 -13.34
N GLU A 222 7.10 -9.99 -13.95
CA GLU A 222 5.86 -10.49 -13.33
C GLU A 222 6.08 -11.77 -12.52
N TRP A 223 5.74 -11.73 -11.23
CA TRP A 223 5.89 -12.80 -10.25
C TRP A 223 7.32 -13.35 -10.15
N GLU A 224 8.32 -12.50 -10.37
CA GLU A 224 9.74 -12.89 -10.35
C GLU A 224 10.44 -12.62 -9.01
N PHE A 225 9.73 -12.15 -7.96
CA PHE A 225 10.33 -11.94 -6.64
C PHE A 225 10.47 -13.27 -5.87
N GLU A 226 11.52 -13.39 -5.06
CA GLU A 226 11.82 -14.66 -4.37
C GLU A 226 10.89 -14.91 -3.18
N ARG A 227 10.52 -13.83 -2.46
CA ARG A 227 9.70 -13.95 -1.26
C ARG A 227 8.89 -12.69 -1.01
N TYR A 228 7.58 -12.86 -0.84
CA TYR A 228 6.69 -11.84 -0.30
C TYR A 228 5.90 -12.44 0.87
N ARG A 229 6.05 -11.85 2.06
CA ARG A 229 5.27 -12.22 3.24
C ARG A 229 4.56 -11.01 3.81
N SER A 230 3.24 -11.03 3.88
CA SER A 230 2.46 -10.03 4.63
C SER A 230 1.71 -10.69 5.78
N GLU A 231 1.78 -10.08 6.96
CA GLU A 231 1.09 -10.55 8.16
C GLU A 231 0.31 -9.39 8.79
N ASN A 232 -1.01 -9.54 8.88
CA ASN A 232 -1.90 -8.54 9.46
C ASN A 232 -2.60 -9.13 10.69
N GLU A 233 -2.48 -8.46 11.83
CA GLU A 233 -3.10 -8.87 13.08
C GLU A 233 -3.97 -7.73 13.63
N VAL A 234 -5.23 -8.04 13.94
CA VAL A 234 -6.15 -7.11 14.60
C VAL A 234 -6.57 -7.68 15.94
N TRP A 235 -6.37 -6.86 16.99
CA TRP A 235 -6.68 -7.19 18.38
C TRP A 235 -7.73 -6.20 18.90
N ILE A 236 -8.72 -6.69 19.64
CA ILE A 236 -9.67 -5.87 20.42
C ILE A 236 -9.45 -6.24 21.89
N GLY A 237 -8.93 -5.30 22.67
CA GLY A 237 -8.40 -5.61 24.00
C GLY A 237 -7.31 -6.70 23.91
N ASP A 238 -7.50 -7.80 24.65
CA ASP A 238 -6.58 -8.94 24.66
C ASP A 238 -6.94 -10.04 23.66
N LYS A 239 -8.07 -9.92 22.96
CA LYS A 239 -8.52 -10.91 21.98
C LYS A 239 -8.02 -10.57 20.58
N ARG A 240 -7.25 -11.48 19.96
CA ARG A 240 -6.93 -11.40 18.53
C ARG A 240 -8.15 -11.81 17.71
N VAL A 241 -8.82 -10.82 17.12
CA VAL A 241 -10.06 -11.03 16.34
C VAL A 241 -9.80 -11.38 14.87
N ALA A 242 -8.63 -10.98 14.34
CA ALA A 242 -8.20 -11.38 13.00
C ALA A 242 -6.69 -11.62 12.94
N LYS A 243 -6.30 -12.63 12.17
CA LYS A 243 -4.92 -12.85 11.73
C LYS A 243 -4.94 -13.33 10.30
N ASP A 244 -4.28 -12.57 9.44
CA ASP A 244 -4.04 -12.92 8.05
C ASP A 244 -2.54 -13.08 7.82
N VAL A 245 -2.17 -14.14 7.10
CA VAL A 245 -0.78 -14.40 6.72
C VAL A 245 -0.77 -14.83 5.26
N LEU A 246 -0.21 -13.98 4.42
CA LEU A 246 0.09 -14.29 3.03
C LEU A 246 1.58 -14.57 2.89
N LEU A 247 1.90 -15.66 2.21
CA LEU A 247 3.27 -16.05 1.88
C LEU A 247 3.32 -16.51 0.43
N LEU A 248 4.12 -15.80 -0.36
CA LEU A 248 4.50 -16.17 -1.71
C LEU A 248 6.00 -16.44 -1.69
N GLU A 249 6.37 -17.69 -1.84
CA GLU A 249 7.75 -18.14 -2.01
C GLU A 249 7.75 -19.45 -2.78
N ASP A 250 8.90 -19.79 -3.35
CA ASP A 250 9.01 -21.07 -4.04
C ASP A 250 8.85 -22.24 -3.07
N GLU A 251 8.07 -23.22 -3.50
CA GLU A 251 8.05 -24.50 -2.82
C GLU A 251 9.42 -25.17 -3.04
N ALA A 252 9.98 -25.74 -1.98
CA ALA A 252 11.28 -26.40 -2.07
C ALA A 252 11.23 -27.45 -3.19
N ALA A 253 12.16 -27.37 -4.14
CA ALA A 253 12.28 -28.38 -5.18
C ALA A 253 12.47 -29.76 -4.52
N PRO A 254 11.86 -30.83 -5.04
CA PRO A 254 12.26 -32.18 -4.66
C PRO A 254 13.77 -32.34 -4.91
N PRO A 255 14.48 -33.15 -4.09
CA PRO A 255 15.92 -33.35 -4.26
C PRO A 255 16.23 -33.74 -5.71
N PRO A 256 17.32 -33.22 -6.31
CA PRO A 256 17.61 -33.45 -7.71
C PRO A 256 17.77 -34.95 -7.97
N THR A 257 16.84 -35.53 -8.73
CA THR A 257 16.98 -36.87 -9.29
C THR A 257 17.72 -36.76 -10.62
N THR A 258 19.06 -36.85 -10.59
CA THR A 258 20.01 -37.12 -11.72
C THR A 258 20.02 -36.06 -12.85
N SER A 259 21.06 -35.72 -13.62
CA SER A 259 22.44 -36.18 -13.91
C SER A 259 23.25 -34.93 -14.34
N PRO A 260 24.60 -34.94 -14.37
CA PRO A 260 25.42 -33.74 -14.60
C PRO A 260 25.64 -33.41 -16.09
N GLU A 261 24.60 -33.38 -16.91
CA GLU A 261 24.71 -33.05 -18.34
C GLU A 261 23.56 -32.13 -18.75
N GLU A 262 23.81 -30.81 -18.70
CA GLU A 262 23.16 -29.73 -19.48
C GLU A 262 23.61 -28.38 -18.88
N GLN A 263 24.89 -28.03 -19.08
CA GLN A 263 25.45 -26.72 -18.76
C GLN A 263 25.74 -25.98 -20.06
N ASP A 264 24.72 -25.39 -20.70
CA ASP A 264 24.92 -24.27 -21.66
C ASP A 264 23.61 -23.59 -22.14
N VAL A 265 22.48 -23.75 -21.43
CA VAL A 265 21.27 -22.99 -21.73
C VAL A 265 21.34 -21.63 -21.00
N PRO A 266 21.13 -20.48 -21.69
CA PRO A 266 21.02 -19.18 -21.02
C PRO A 266 19.98 -19.26 -19.90
N PRO A 267 20.15 -18.61 -18.74
CA PRO A 267 19.19 -18.72 -17.67
C PRO A 267 17.82 -18.25 -18.18
N GLU A 268 16.88 -19.18 -18.30
CA GLU A 268 15.48 -18.88 -18.58
C GLU A 268 14.99 -17.85 -17.55
N ARG A 269 14.02 -17.01 -17.95
CA ARG A 269 13.40 -16.04 -17.03
C ARG A 269 13.03 -16.77 -15.74
N HIS A 270 13.34 -16.18 -14.58
CA HIS A 270 13.10 -16.82 -13.29
C HIS A 270 11.58 -16.98 -13.07
N THR A 271 11.05 -18.16 -13.41
CA THR A 271 9.65 -18.49 -13.20
C THR A 271 9.48 -19.10 -11.82
N THR A 272 8.79 -18.40 -10.95
CA THR A 272 8.47 -18.90 -9.62
C THR A 272 7.36 -19.95 -9.69
N THR A 273 7.46 -20.96 -8.83
CA THR A 273 6.50 -22.07 -8.69
C THR A 273 5.11 -21.59 -8.27
N TYR A 274 5.03 -20.48 -7.52
CA TYR A 274 3.76 -19.95 -7.05
C TYR A 274 3.00 -19.14 -8.12
N ARG A 275 3.63 -18.76 -9.24
CA ARG A 275 3.02 -17.94 -10.29
C ARG A 275 1.70 -18.51 -10.80
N SER A 276 1.62 -19.83 -11.00
CA SER A 276 0.41 -20.49 -11.50
C SER A 276 -0.78 -20.40 -10.52
N ARG A 277 -0.52 -20.25 -9.22
CA ARG A 277 -1.56 -20.15 -8.18
C ARG A 277 -2.16 -18.76 -8.06
N VAL A 278 -1.42 -17.74 -8.46
CA VAL A 278 -1.85 -16.34 -8.46
C VAL A 278 -2.32 -15.87 -9.85
N ALA A 279 -2.12 -16.68 -10.88
CA ALA A 279 -2.74 -16.46 -12.17
C ALA A 279 -4.28 -16.54 -12.07
N PRO A 280 -5.03 -15.77 -12.88
CA PRO A 280 -4.57 -14.84 -13.92
C PRO A 280 -4.34 -13.40 -13.41
N TYR A 281 -4.45 -13.15 -12.11
CA TYR A 281 -4.49 -11.81 -11.55
C TYR A 281 -3.09 -11.23 -11.37
N SER A 282 -2.98 -9.90 -11.46
CA SER A 282 -1.72 -9.17 -11.29
C SER A 282 -1.71 -8.27 -10.06
N CYS A 283 -2.85 -8.06 -9.40
CA CYS A 283 -2.95 -7.27 -8.17
C CYS A 283 -3.93 -7.90 -7.20
N TYR A 284 -3.59 -7.85 -5.92
CA TYR A 284 -4.35 -8.43 -4.82
C TYR A 284 -4.47 -7.42 -3.69
N ALA A 285 -5.65 -7.32 -3.09
CA ALA A 285 -5.90 -6.44 -1.96
C ALA A 285 -6.74 -7.12 -0.88
N THR A 286 -6.48 -6.75 0.36
CA THR A 286 -7.26 -7.12 1.55
C THR A 286 -7.61 -5.85 2.32
N LEU A 287 -8.91 -5.66 2.58
CA LEU A 287 -9.46 -4.60 3.40
C LEU A 287 -9.89 -5.16 4.75
N PHE A 288 -9.33 -4.62 5.82
CA PHE A 288 -9.71 -4.90 7.20
C PHE A 288 -10.55 -3.73 7.72
N LEU A 289 -11.79 -4.02 8.09
CA LEU A 289 -12.78 -3.04 8.51
C LEU A 289 -13.30 -3.41 9.89
N PHE A 290 -13.12 -2.53 10.87
CA PHE A 290 -13.56 -2.77 12.24
C PHE A 290 -14.12 -1.50 12.88
N GLY A 291 -15.10 -1.69 13.75
CA GLY A 291 -15.61 -0.66 14.66
C GLY A 291 -16.69 0.26 14.05
N PRO A 292 -17.23 1.18 14.86
CA PRO A 292 -18.42 1.96 14.53
C PRO A 292 -18.34 2.77 13.23
N SER A 293 -17.18 3.37 12.92
CA SER A 293 -16.99 4.19 11.71
C SER A 293 -17.09 3.38 10.41
N CYS A 294 -17.00 2.05 10.48
CA CYS A 294 -17.06 1.15 9.33
C CYS A 294 -18.45 0.56 9.08
N THR A 295 -19.44 0.85 9.93
CA THR A 295 -20.76 0.19 9.89
C THR A 295 -21.44 0.30 8.52
N ARG A 296 -21.40 1.49 7.89
CA ARG A 296 -21.97 1.69 6.55
C ARG A 296 -21.22 0.91 5.47
N ILE A 297 -19.89 0.91 5.52
CA ILE A 297 -19.03 0.15 4.60
C ILE A 297 -19.32 -1.36 4.71
N LEU A 298 -19.38 -1.88 5.95
CA LEU A 298 -19.68 -3.28 6.22
C LEU A 298 -21.07 -3.70 5.71
N ALA A 299 -22.10 -2.89 5.98
CA ALA A 299 -23.45 -3.16 5.50
C ALA A 299 -23.55 -3.13 3.97
N SER A 300 -22.86 -2.19 3.32
CA SER A 300 -22.79 -2.13 1.85
C SER A 300 -22.12 -3.37 1.27
N LEU A 301 -20.96 -3.77 1.82
CA LEU A 301 -20.24 -4.97 1.41
C LEU A 301 -21.07 -6.25 1.60
N GLU A 302 -21.75 -6.38 2.73
CA GLU A 302 -22.60 -7.53 3.02
C GLU A 302 -23.77 -7.64 2.03
N ALA A 303 -24.43 -6.52 1.74
CA ALA A 303 -25.51 -6.46 0.75
C ALA A 303 -25.00 -6.78 -0.67
N GLN A 304 -23.89 -6.19 -1.08
CA GLN A 304 -23.28 -6.45 -2.39
C GLN A 304 -22.84 -7.91 -2.53
N PHE A 305 -22.19 -8.46 -1.50
CA PHE A 305 -21.71 -9.84 -1.51
C PHE A 305 -22.87 -10.84 -1.51
N GLY A 306 -23.91 -10.59 -0.73
CA GLY A 306 -25.12 -11.41 -0.70
C GLY A 306 -25.91 -11.40 -2.01
N ALA A 307 -25.75 -10.37 -2.84
CA ALA A 307 -26.36 -10.27 -4.17
C ALA A 307 -25.53 -10.94 -5.27
N LEU A 308 -24.30 -11.39 -5.00
CA LEU A 308 -23.45 -12.02 -6.02
C LEU A 308 -24.01 -13.38 -6.44
N VAL A 309 -24.27 -13.52 -7.74
CA VAL A 309 -24.60 -14.80 -8.37
C VAL A 309 -23.44 -15.25 -9.23
N GLN A 310 -22.87 -16.41 -8.90
CA GLN A 310 -21.75 -16.96 -9.65
C GLN A 310 -22.26 -17.79 -10.84
N HIS A 311 -22.03 -17.28 -12.05
CA HIS A 311 -22.30 -17.99 -13.29
C HIS A 311 -21.03 -18.61 -13.87
N LYS A 312 -21.16 -19.74 -14.58
CA LYS A 312 -20.05 -20.35 -15.31
C LYS A 312 -19.61 -19.42 -16.45
N GLN A 313 -18.33 -19.05 -16.46
CA GLN A 313 -17.74 -18.20 -17.49
C GLN A 313 -16.80 -19.01 -18.40
N ARG A 314 -16.59 -18.48 -19.62
CA ARG A 314 -15.61 -19.04 -20.59
C ARG A 314 -14.19 -18.55 -20.34
N ALA A 315 -14.05 -17.42 -19.64
CA ALA A 315 -12.79 -16.81 -19.26
C ALA A 315 -12.88 -16.31 -17.81
N PRO A 316 -11.74 -16.14 -17.10
CA PRO A 316 -11.73 -15.53 -15.78
C PRO A 316 -12.31 -14.10 -15.81
N PHE A 317 -12.92 -13.68 -14.71
CA PHE A 317 -13.32 -12.28 -14.54
C PHE A 317 -12.07 -11.38 -14.46
N SER A 318 -12.19 -10.12 -14.86
CA SER A 318 -11.13 -9.14 -14.67
C SER A 318 -10.87 -8.84 -13.19
N LEU A 319 -11.89 -9.00 -12.35
CA LEU A 319 -11.81 -8.86 -10.91
C LEU A 319 -12.74 -9.85 -10.20
N VAL A 320 -12.21 -10.50 -9.18
CA VAL A 320 -12.99 -11.30 -8.22
C VAL A 320 -12.79 -10.74 -6.83
N TRP A 321 -13.82 -10.85 -6.00
CA TRP A 321 -13.75 -10.43 -4.62
C TRP A 321 -14.63 -11.28 -3.72
N SER A 322 -14.35 -11.21 -2.42
CA SER A 322 -15.10 -11.90 -1.38
C SER A 322 -15.18 -11.03 -0.14
N PHE A 323 -16.19 -11.29 0.69
CA PHE A 323 -16.34 -10.65 1.98
C PHE A 323 -16.61 -11.68 3.07
N SER A 324 -15.98 -11.49 4.21
CA SER A 324 -16.12 -12.33 5.39
C SER A 324 -16.47 -11.46 6.59
N PRO A 325 -17.75 -11.42 7.03
CA PRO A 325 -18.12 -10.72 8.25
C PRO A 325 -17.51 -11.41 9.47
N LEU A 326 -17.13 -10.64 10.48
CA LEU A 326 -16.52 -11.10 11.72
C LEU A 326 -17.31 -10.59 12.92
N ALA A 327 -17.72 -11.52 13.78
CA ALA A 327 -18.31 -11.18 15.07
C ALA A 327 -17.20 -10.71 16.03
N THR A 328 -17.22 -9.43 16.38
CA THR A 328 -16.25 -8.80 17.29
C THR A 328 -16.53 -9.10 18.77
N GLY A 329 -17.74 -9.58 19.11
CA GLY A 329 -18.13 -9.97 20.47
C GLY A 329 -18.27 -8.80 21.45
N THR A 330 -18.09 -7.57 20.98
CA THR A 330 -18.24 -6.32 21.73
C THR A 330 -19.43 -5.53 21.20
N GLY A 331 -20.17 -4.85 22.07
CA GLY A 331 -21.34 -4.03 21.68
C GLY A 331 -21.00 -2.82 20.78
N GLY A 332 -19.71 -2.52 20.60
CA GLY A 332 -19.22 -1.50 19.69
C GLY A 332 -18.74 -2.10 18.36
N GLY A 333 -19.55 -1.94 17.31
CA GLY A 333 -19.21 -2.12 15.89
C GLY A 333 -18.85 -3.55 15.46
N GLY A 334 -19.43 -3.99 14.33
CA GLY A 334 -19.02 -5.23 13.67
C GLY A 334 -17.59 -5.16 13.11
N GLY A 335 -17.11 -6.29 12.59
CA GLY A 335 -15.88 -6.36 11.83
C GLY A 335 -16.10 -7.12 10.53
N GLY A 336 -15.18 -6.97 9.59
CA GLY A 336 -15.23 -7.71 8.34
C GLY A 336 -13.93 -7.59 7.57
N ILE A 337 -13.65 -8.60 6.76
CA ILE A 337 -12.51 -8.63 5.86
C ILE A 337 -13.03 -8.82 4.44
N ALA A 338 -12.69 -7.88 3.56
CA ALA A 338 -12.93 -8.03 2.13
C ALA A 338 -11.61 -8.31 1.42
N ARG A 339 -11.62 -9.20 0.42
CA ARG A 339 -10.45 -9.52 -0.41
C ARG A 339 -10.82 -9.38 -1.86
N CYS A 340 -9.92 -8.85 -2.68
CA CYS A 340 -10.08 -8.86 -4.12
C CYS A 340 -8.77 -9.22 -4.83
N ALA A 341 -8.93 -9.75 -6.04
CA ALA A 341 -7.87 -10.03 -6.98
C ALA A 341 -8.30 -9.50 -8.35
N GLY A 342 -7.44 -8.72 -8.99
CA GLY A 342 -7.70 -8.09 -10.28
C GLY A 342 -6.58 -8.36 -11.28
N ASP A 343 -6.95 -8.40 -12.56
CA ASP A 343 -6.05 -8.57 -13.70
C ASP A 343 -5.11 -7.38 -13.90
N SER A 344 -5.43 -6.25 -13.26
CA SER A 344 -4.70 -4.99 -13.29
C SER A 344 -4.74 -4.31 -11.92
N THR A 345 -3.76 -3.42 -11.67
CA THR A 345 -3.75 -2.60 -10.45
C THR A 345 -4.91 -1.60 -10.46
N GLU A 346 -5.28 -1.13 -11.65
CA GLU A 346 -6.38 -0.21 -11.91
C GLU A 346 -7.72 -0.83 -11.51
N ALA A 347 -8.01 -2.07 -11.92
CA ALA A 347 -9.25 -2.75 -11.55
C ALA A 347 -9.39 -2.88 -10.02
N VAL A 348 -8.31 -3.27 -9.33
CA VAL A 348 -8.29 -3.36 -7.86
C VAL A 348 -8.50 -1.99 -7.22
N ARG A 349 -7.81 -0.95 -7.71
CA ARG A 349 -7.95 0.43 -7.23
C ARG A 349 -9.37 0.96 -7.40
N GLU A 350 -9.99 0.75 -8.56
CA GLU A 350 -11.36 1.14 -8.85
C GLU A 350 -12.33 0.44 -7.91
N TRP A 351 -12.17 -0.86 -7.68
CA TRP A 351 -12.99 -1.62 -6.74
C TRP A 351 -12.84 -1.10 -5.30
N VAL A 352 -11.60 -0.89 -4.81
CA VAL A 352 -11.37 -0.34 -3.46
C VAL A 352 -12.00 1.05 -3.32
N THR A 353 -11.83 1.90 -4.35
CA THR A 353 -12.39 3.26 -4.36
C THR A 353 -13.91 3.23 -4.32
N HIS A 354 -14.52 2.33 -5.11
CA HIS A 354 -15.96 2.14 -5.17
C HIS A 354 -16.52 1.67 -3.82
N VAL A 355 -16.00 0.58 -3.27
CA VAL A 355 -16.48 -0.02 -2.00
C VAL A 355 -16.37 0.95 -0.83
N LEU A 356 -15.22 1.61 -0.67
CA LEU A 356 -15.02 2.56 0.42
C LEU A 356 -15.85 3.85 0.19
N GLY A 357 -15.96 4.30 -1.07
CA GLY A 357 -16.74 5.47 -1.46
C GLY A 357 -18.24 5.29 -1.19
N GLU A 358 -18.84 4.18 -1.63
CA GLU A 358 -20.24 3.85 -1.36
C GLU A 358 -20.52 3.71 0.14
N GLY A 359 -19.56 3.18 0.90
CA GLY A 359 -19.65 3.09 2.35
C GLY A 359 -19.44 4.42 3.09
N GLY A 360 -19.24 5.53 2.38
CA GLY A 360 -19.17 6.88 2.96
C GLY A 360 -17.82 7.24 3.58
N ILE A 361 -16.71 6.62 3.13
CA ILE A 361 -15.36 6.93 3.65
C ILE A 361 -15.01 8.42 3.51
N GLU A 362 -15.55 9.13 2.51
CA GLU A 362 -15.31 10.55 2.28
C GLU A 362 -15.73 11.43 3.46
N GLU A 363 -16.80 11.04 4.17
CA GLU A 363 -17.26 11.73 5.39
C GLU A 363 -16.25 11.55 6.54
N LEU A 364 -15.56 10.40 6.56
CA LEU A 364 -14.60 10.05 7.60
C LEU A 364 -13.23 10.70 7.37
N VAL A 365 -12.73 10.68 6.13
CA VAL A 365 -11.38 11.16 5.82
C VAL A 365 -11.33 12.56 5.21
N SER A 366 -12.47 13.17 4.88
CA SER A 366 -12.63 14.33 4.00
C SER A 366 -12.39 14.03 2.51
N ARG A 367 -13.15 14.70 1.65
CA ARG A 367 -13.09 14.55 0.19
C ARG A 367 -11.71 14.84 -0.40
N ASP A 368 -10.96 15.77 0.17
CA ASP A 368 -9.63 16.16 -0.35
C ASP A 368 -8.57 15.08 -0.08
N LEU A 369 -8.55 14.50 1.13
CA LEU A 369 -7.66 13.39 1.46
C LEU A 369 -8.06 12.12 0.71
N TRP A 370 -9.36 11.87 0.58
CA TRP A 370 -9.86 10.74 -0.20
C TRP A 370 -9.37 10.79 -1.65
N LYS A 371 -9.52 11.95 -2.29
CA LYS A 371 -8.97 12.18 -3.63
C LYS A 371 -7.47 11.96 -3.69
N THR A 372 -6.74 12.37 -2.65
CA THR A 372 -5.27 12.23 -2.60
C THR A 372 -4.84 10.77 -2.43
N ALA A 373 -5.65 9.93 -1.80
CA ALA A 373 -5.33 8.51 -1.57
C ALA A 373 -5.34 7.66 -2.85
N PHE A 374 -6.18 7.99 -3.85
CA PHE A 374 -6.44 7.13 -5.01
C PHE A 374 -6.39 7.79 -6.40
N ASN A 375 -6.26 9.14 -6.50
CA ASN A 375 -6.03 9.81 -7.80
C ASN A 375 -4.58 9.74 -8.27
#